data_AF-A0A291IMQ2-F1
#
_entry.id   AF-A0A291IMQ2-F1
#
_cell.length_a   1.000
_cell.length_b   1.000
_cell.length_c   1.000
_cell.angle_alpha   90.00
_cell.angle_beta   90.00
_cell.angle_gamma   90.00
#
_symmetry.space_group_name_H-M   'P 1'
#
loop_
_entity.id
_entity.type
_entity.pdbx_description
1 polymer ?
#
loop_
_entity_poly.entity_id
_entity_poly.type
_entity_poly.pdbx_seq_one_letter_code
_entity_poly.pdbx_strand_id
1 'polypeptide(L)'
;MLLNHNDFHIDTDDFFIPEPAPKRLRRRYLFFLVLLPALAATETYVFLQPPVYQSQALVLTTAAGEIDQAHAAADLEHVNIQKQVLLGQNVLETTAAVLNKAENAEPIGVNQLKALFQVSPVADTNLVQLSAEGQDPHFLQLALNTWIRAYQQSRSEYIAEISDKATADINAELQRLDRQVQDQRRGVEAFRREHNIVSLQSTDNEAHARLQGLNNALNAAEEEEAKAKAKLEAIRDALVAGKTVVADADSQSLAVLTAQAEKLRETLERQRSQYTDEYIDFHPTLRTVKSQLAELERKIADKEQAASRFAEQEAENAYNAARGAVKNLRQDLERHQQRAADYTNRFAQHQTMLEELAKLEELQRQTRQRLVEIEVKQRQSNPQLDVVDWASLPDSPIRPDYPLQAAIAGAGCLALALLVVWLRDYLAKEPELATINSVTEFQLYQHASPELAEQHAPAHVEFDEVKQLRRWDDPKPLPDDPSHS
;
A
#
# COMPACT_ATOMS: atom_id res chain seq x y z
N MET A 1 147.07 -18.58 -6.65
CA MET A 1 148.19 -19.01 -7.52
C MET A 1 147.56 -19.59 -8.78
N LEU A 2 147.72 -18.92 -9.93
CA LEU A 2 147.30 -19.33 -11.30
C LEU A 2 145.77 -19.55 -11.49
N LEU A 3 145.10 -18.76 -12.34
CA LEU A 3 144.71 -19.05 -13.74
C LEU A 3 143.58 -20.10 -13.90
N ASN A 4 142.66 -20.05 -14.88
CA ASN A 4 142.19 -19.00 -15.81
C ASN A 4 141.07 -19.57 -16.70
N HIS A 5 139.93 -18.88 -16.87
CA HIS A 5 139.30 -18.62 -18.19
C HIS A 5 138.07 -17.71 -18.08
N ASN A 6 137.95 -16.78 -19.03
CA ASN A 6 136.65 -16.27 -19.47
C ASN A 6 136.11 -17.14 -20.61
N ASP A 7 134.80 -17.18 -20.76
CA ASP A 7 134.04 -16.68 -21.93
C ASP A 7 132.81 -17.54 -22.19
N PHE A 8 131.63 -16.91 -22.15
CA PHE A 8 130.85 -16.56 -23.35
C PHE A 8 129.57 -15.82 -22.92
N HIS A 9 129.11 -14.87 -23.74
CA HIS A 9 127.91 -14.08 -23.47
C HIS A 9 127.11 -13.89 -24.77
N ILE A 10 125.88 -14.39 -24.78
CA ILE A 10 124.89 -14.21 -25.85
C ILE A 10 123.53 -14.08 -25.16
N ASP A 11 122.84 -12.96 -25.37
CA ASP A 11 121.42 -12.77 -25.08
C ASP A 11 120.58 -13.34 -26.23
N THR A 12 119.47 -14.02 -25.92
CA THR A 12 118.21 -13.97 -26.72
C THR A 12 116.99 -14.54 -25.99
N ASP A 13 115.84 -13.97 -26.34
CA ASP A 13 114.47 -14.53 -26.43
C ASP A 13 113.61 -14.80 -25.18
N ASP A 14 112.61 -13.92 -25.04
CA ASP A 14 111.22 -14.09 -24.62
C ASP A 14 110.76 -15.45 -24.06
N PHE A 15 110.19 -15.42 -22.84
CA PHE A 15 109.29 -16.46 -22.36
C PHE A 15 107.98 -15.90 -21.77
N PHE A 16 106.87 -16.51 -22.17
CA PHE A 16 105.50 -16.18 -21.77
C PHE A 16 105.29 -16.10 -20.25
N ILE A 17 104.51 -15.11 -19.80
CA ILE A 17 103.87 -15.12 -18.48
C ILE A 17 102.58 -15.96 -18.58
N PRO A 18 102.43 -17.04 -17.79
CA PRO A 18 101.19 -17.81 -17.77
C PRO A 18 100.13 -17.17 -16.86
N GLU A 19 98.87 -17.15 -17.30
CA GLU A 19 97.75 -16.77 -16.43
C GLU A 19 97.51 -17.80 -15.31
N PRO A 20 97.17 -17.37 -14.08
CA PRO A 20 96.90 -18.29 -12.98
C PRO A 20 95.50 -18.92 -13.07
N ALA A 21 95.45 -20.23 -13.28
CA ALA A 21 94.18 -20.98 -13.36
C ALA A 21 93.29 -20.82 -12.10
N PRO A 22 91.96 -20.71 -12.24
CA PRO A 22 91.06 -20.38 -11.15
C PRO A 22 90.92 -21.51 -10.11
N LYS A 23 90.98 -21.14 -8.82
CA LYS A 23 90.91 -22.06 -7.67
C LYS A 23 89.55 -22.76 -7.60
N ARG A 24 89.50 -24.08 -7.81
CA ARG A 24 88.28 -24.90 -7.74
C ARG A 24 87.65 -24.89 -6.33
N LEU A 25 86.66 -24.03 -6.10
CA LEU A 25 85.85 -23.97 -4.86
C LEU A 25 85.21 -25.33 -4.56
N ARG A 26 85.48 -25.88 -3.37
CA ARG A 26 84.82 -27.10 -2.85
C ARG A 26 83.30 -26.91 -2.79
N ARG A 27 82.55 -27.94 -3.18
CA ARG A 27 81.07 -27.99 -3.22
C ARG A 27 80.38 -27.34 -2.01
N ARG A 28 80.86 -27.64 -0.80
CA ARG A 28 80.33 -27.11 0.47
C ARG A 28 80.49 -25.58 0.61
N TYR A 29 81.59 -24.98 0.15
CA TYR A 29 81.76 -23.53 0.23
C TYR A 29 80.85 -22.79 -0.74
N LEU A 30 80.66 -23.32 -1.95
CA LEU A 30 79.74 -22.74 -2.93
C LEU A 30 78.28 -22.80 -2.45
N PHE A 31 77.89 -23.91 -1.79
CA PHE A 31 76.58 -24.03 -1.12
C PHE A 31 76.35 -22.93 -0.07
N PHE A 32 77.26 -22.77 0.90
CA PHE A 32 77.10 -21.75 1.95
C PHE A 32 77.21 -20.31 1.42
N LEU A 33 78.05 -20.07 0.41
CA LEU A 33 78.20 -18.76 -0.24
C LEU A 33 76.92 -18.30 -0.94
N VAL A 34 76.09 -19.23 -1.44
CA VAL A 34 74.77 -18.92 -2.01
C VAL A 34 73.69 -18.89 -0.94
N LEU A 35 73.66 -19.88 -0.04
CA LEU A 35 72.60 -20.03 0.97
C LEU A 35 72.56 -18.88 1.96
N LEU A 36 73.69 -18.48 2.53
CA LEU A 36 73.74 -17.49 3.62
C LEU A 36 73.25 -16.09 3.19
N PRO A 37 73.71 -15.47 2.08
CA PRO A 37 73.18 -14.16 1.67
C PRO A 37 71.75 -14.25 1.14
N ALA A 38 71.35 -15.35 0.50
CA ALA A 38 69.97 -15.54 0.03
C ALA A 38 69.00 -15.60 1.23
N LEU A 39 69.31 -16.43 2.24
CA LEU A 39 68.52 -16.58 3.46
C LEU A 39 68.52 -15.29 4.28
N ALA A 40 69.68 -14.62 4.44
CA ALA A 40 69.73 -13.34 5.14
C ALA A 40 68.85 -12.27 4.47
N ALA A 41 68.81 -12.22 3.13
CA ALA A 41 67.97 -11.28 2.40
C ALA A 41 66.47 -11.61 2.50
N THR A 42 66.08 -12.88 2.38
CA THR A 42 64.66 -13.29 2.44
C THR A 42 64.09 -13.22 3.84
N GLU A 43 64.82 -13.66 4.88
CA GLU A 43 64.39 -13.50 6.28
C GLU A 43 64.27 -12.01 6.64
N THR A 44 65.25 -11.18 6.26
CA THR A 44 65.15 -9.72 6.46
C THR A 44 63.92 -9.15 5.79
N TYR A 45 63.59 -9.59 4.56
CA TYR A 45 62.37 -9.17 3.87
C TYR A 45 61.09 -9.64 4.58
N VAL A 46 61.04 -10.86 5.10
CA VAL A 46 59.89 -11.38 5.88
C VAL A 46 59.68 -10.56 7.15
N PHE A 47 60.74 -10.29 7.92
CA PHE A 47 60.62 -9.51 9.17
C PHE A 47 60.46 -7.99 8.98
N LEU A 48 60.74 -7.45 7.78
CA LEU A 48 60.45 -6.04 7.44
C LEU A 48 59.02 -5.81 6.91
N GLN A 49 58.22 -6.87 6.66
CA GLN A 49 56.81 -6.68 6.30
C GLN A 49 56.04 -6.09 7.49
N PRO A 50 55.28 -4.99 7.29
CA PRO A 50 54.54 -4.35 8.37
C PRO A 50 53.41 -5.28 8.87
N PRO A 51 53.22 -5.41 10.19
CA PRO A 51 52.13 -6.20 10.74
C PRO A 51 50.77 -5.56 10.41
N VAL A 52 49.83 -6.40 10.01
CA VAL A 52 48.41 -6.05 9.85
C VAL A 52 47.63 -6.69 10.99
N TYR A 53 46.96 -5.86 11.78
CA TYR A 53 46.01 -6.24 12.81
C TYR A 53 44.59 -6.16 12.27
N GLN A 54 43.67 -6.93 12.87
CA GLN A 54 42.25 -6.90 12.52
C GLN A 54 41.40 -6.75 13.79
N SER A 55 40.70 -5.62 13.93
CA SER A 55 39.66 -5.45 14.96
C SER A 55 38.32 -5.97 14.42
N GLN A 56 37.50 -6.54 15.29
CA GLN A 56 36.19 -7.11 14.95
C GLN A 56 35.13 -6.70 15.97
N ALA A 57 33.89 -6.52 15.51
CA ALA A 57 32.70 -6.29 16.32
C ALA A 57 31.52 -7.12 15.78
N LEU A 58 30.58 -7.50 16.65
CA LEU A 58 29.44 -8.35 16.29
C LEU A 58 28.12 -7.64 16.58
N VAL A 59 27.24 -7.60 15.59
CA VAL A 59 26.09 -6.69 15.59
C VAL A 59 24.85 -7.39 15.04
N LEU A 60 23.70 -7.20 15.68
CA LEU A 60 22.42 -7.80 15.30
C LEU A 60 21.61 -6.81 14.44
N THR A 61 21.24 -7.21 13.22
CA THR A 61 20.30 -6.46 12.39
C THR A 61 18.89 -7.03 12.55
N THR A 62 18.09 -6.43 13.43
CA THR A 62 16.69 -6.82 13.58
C THR A 62 15.86 -6.34 12.38
N ALA A 63 15.16 -7.27 11.71
CA ALA A 63 14.12 -6.92 10.76
C ALA A 63 12.93 -6.26 11.51
N ALA A 64 12.15 -5.43 10.81
CA ALA A 64 11.01 -4.71 11.38
C ALA A 64 9.76 -5.62 11.52
N GLY A 65 9.89 -6.71 12.28
CA GLY A 65 8.80 -7.59 12.67
C GLY A 65 8.10 -7.13 13.96
N GLU A 66 7.03 -7.82 14.34
CA GLU A 66 6.37 -7.61 15.63
C GLU A 66 7.28 -8.05 16.79
N ILE A 67 7.31 -7.23 17.85
CA ILE A 67 8.39 -7.18 18.85
C ILE A 67 8.59 -8.50 19.63
N ASP A 68 7.57 -9.35 19.70
CA ASP A 68 7.62 -10.64 20.41
C ASP A 68 8.22 -11.80 19.59
N GLN A 69 8.47 -11.63 18.29
CA GLN A 69 9.03 -12.71 17.44
C GLN A 69 10.57 -12.75 17.47
N ALA A 70 11.12 -13.17 18.60
CA ALA A 70 12.55 -13.46 18.79
C ALA A 70 13.13 -14.61 17.91
N HIS A 71 12.32 -15.14 16.98
CA HIS A 71 12.67 -16.23 16.05
C HIS A 71 12.24 -15.91 14.61
N ALA A 72 12.39 -14.65 14.18
CA ALA A 72 12.39 -14.33 12.75
C ALA A 72 13.47 -15.16 12.03
N ALA A 73 13.09 -15.86 10.95
CA ALA A 73 14.04 -16.58 10.11
C ALA A 73 15.13 -15.63 9.57
N ALA A 74 16.30 -16.16 9.20
CA ALA A 74 17.42 -15.35 8.73
C ALA A 74 17.08 -14.60 7.44
N ASP A 75 16.90 -13.28 7.53
CA ASP A 75 16.54 -12.42 6.41
C ASP A 75 17.82 -11.95 5.71
N LEU A 76 18.31 -12.81 4.81
CA LEU A 76 19.49 -12.56 4.01
C LEU A 76 19.33 -11.35 3.07
N GLU A 77 18.11 -10.93 2.73
CA GLU A 77 17.89 -9.71 1.94
C GLU A 77 18.07 -8.47 2.81
N HIS A 78 17.44 -8.43 3.99
CA HIS A 78 17.62 -7.37 4.98
C HIS A 78 19.10 -7.19 5.37
N VAL A 79 19.80 -8.29 5.68
CA VAL A 79 21.23 -8.26 6.05
C VAL A 79 22.09 -7.66 4.92
N ASN A 80 21.82 -8.00 3.66
CA ASN A 80 22.55 -7.44 2.51
C ASN A 80 22.23 -5.95 2.27
N ILE A 81 20.97 -5.52 2.47
CA ILE A 81 20.58 -4.10 2.43
C ILE A 81 21.32 -3.32 3.52
N GLN A 82 21.28 -3.79 4.77
CA GLN A 82 21.93 -3.11 5.90
C GLN A 82 23.44 -2.99 5.71
N LYS A 83 24.09 -4.00 5.12
CA LYS A 83 25.50 -3.93 4.70
C LYS A 83 25.80 -2.76 3.75
N GLN A 84 24.90 -2.47 2.80
CA GLN A 84 25.06 -1.33 1.90
C GLN A 84 24.81 0.02 2.60
N VAL A 85 23.91 0.08 3.60
CA VAL A 85 23.67 1.29 4.41
C VAL A 85 24.83 1.57 5.37
N LEU A 86 25.42 0.54 5.99
CA LEU A 86 26.60 0.63 6.86
C LEU A 86 27.81 1.26 6.15
N LEU A 87 28.03 0.87 4.89
CA LEU A 87 29.08 1.44 4.01
C LEU A 87 28.60 2.68 3.23
N GLY A 88 27.48 3.28 3.66
CA GLY A 88 26.89 4.47 3.06
C GLY A 88 27.70 5.74 3.33
N GLN A 89 27.69 6.67 2.36
CA GLN A 89 28.55 7.86 2.39
C GLN A 89 28.33 8.73 3.65
N ASN A 90 27.08 9.03 4.02
CA ASN A 90 26.75 9.82 5.21
C ASN A 90 27.32 9.21 6.50
N VAL A 91 27.21 7.89 6.67
CA VAL A 91 27.73 7.17 7.85
C VAL A 91 29.27 7.27 7.90
N LEU A 92 29.95 7.11 6.76
CA LEU A 92 31.40 7.21 6.67
C LEU A 92 31.91 8.66 6.81
N GLU A 93 31.19 9.65 6.30
CA GLU A 93 31.47 11.09 6.48
C GLU A 93 31.31 11.49 7.94
N THR A 94 30.24 11.05 8.60
CA THR A 94 30.01 11.24 10.05
C THR A 94 31.12 10.57 10.87
N THR A 95 31.52 9.35 10.50
CA THR A 95 32.62 8.62 11.14
C THR A 95 33.94 9.39 11.01
N ALA A 96 34.29 9.84 9.81
CA ALA A 96 35.49 10.66 9.57
C ALA A 96 35.43 11.99 10.34
N ALA A 97 34.27 12.65 10.38
CA ALA A 97 34.08 13.92 11.09
C ALA A 97 34.12 13.79 12.63
N VAL A 98 33.99 12.58 13.19
CA VAL A 98 34.22 12.29 14.61
C VAL A 98 35.68 11.90 14.84
N LEU A 99 36.26 11.01 14.03
CA LEU A 99 37.67 10.60 14.15
C LEU A 99 38.64 11.77 13.97
N ASN A 100 38.38 12.67 13.00
CA ASN A 100 39.19 13.87 12.76
C ASN A 100 38.99 14.97 13.82
N LYS A 101 38.16 14.73 14.86
CA LYS A 101 38.08 15.56 16.08
C LYS A 101 38.81 14.92 17.27
N ALA A 102 39.29 13.68 17.14
CA ALA A 102 40.15 13.07 18.16
C ALA A 102 41.53 13.74 18.14
N GLU A 103 42.03 14.09 19.31
CA GLU A 103 43.29 14.82 19.45
C GLU A 103 44.48 13.92 19.04
N ASN A 104 45.34 14.43 18.15
CA ASN A 104 46.52 13.76 17.57
C ASN A 104 46.27 12.69 16.47
N ALA A 105 45.06 12.60 15.88
CA ALA A 105 44.83 11.78 14.69
C ALA A 105 45.32 12.45 13.39
N GLU A 106 45.82 11.67 12.42
CA GLU A 106 45.96 12.16 11.04
C GLU A 106 44.57 12.34 10.39
N PRO A 107 44.42 13.29 9.43
CA PRO A 107 43.12 13.56 8.80
C PRO A 107 42.71 12.45 7.84
N ILE A 108 41.78 11.61 8.27
CA ILE A 108 41.31 10.44 7.52
C ILE A 108 40.10 10.78 6.65
N GLY A 109 40.14 10.32 5.40
CA GLY A 109 39.09 10.52 4.40
C GLY A 109 38.15 9.32 4.22
N VAL A 110 36.94 9.60 3.72
CA VAL A 110 35.88 8.60 3.43
C VAL A 110 36.39 7.39 2.63
N ASN A 111 37.24 7.63 1.62
CA ASN A 111 37.81 6.57 0.79
C ASN A 111 38.79 5.65 1.55
N GLN A 112 39.49 6.16 2.56
CA GLN A 112 40.34 5.35 3.43
C GLN A 112 39.47 4.52 4.37
N LEU A 113 38.45 5.11 5.01
CA LEU A 113 37.49 4.34 5.82
C LEU A 113 36.78 3.24 5.03
N LYS A 114 36.44 3.49 3.76
CA LYS A 114 35.82 2.50 2.87
C LYS A 114 36.76 1.35 2.45
N ALA A 115 38.07 1.55 2.52
CA ALA A 115 39.07 0.50 2.33
C ALA A 115 39.45 -0.20 3.64
N LEU A 116 39.35 0.51 4.76
CA LEU A 116 39.61 0.05 6.12
C LEU A 116 38.53 -0.91 6.62
N PHE A 117 37.25 -0.58 6.37
CA PHE A 117 36.10 -1.27 6.93
C PHE A 117 35.55 -2.34 5.99
N GLN A 118 35.29 -3.53 6.56
CA GLN A 118 34.66 -4.66 5.89
C GLN A 118 33.39 -5.08 6.65
N VAL A 119 32.38 -5.49 5.89
CA VAL A 119 31.10 -6.01 6.40
C VAL A 119 30.90 -7.43 5.91
N SER A 120 30.77 -8.39 6.82
CA SER A 120 30.58 -9.81 6.54
C SER A 120 29.30 -10.31 7.22
N PRO A 121 28.32 -10.84 6.48
CA PRO A 121 27.16 -11.49 7.09
C PRO A 121 27.58 -12.83 7.72
N VAL A 122 27.03 -13.15 8.89
CA VAL A 122 27.22 -14.47 9.50
C VAL A 122 26.14 -15.42 8.97
N ALA A 123 26.57 -16.49 8.31
CA ALA A 123 25.69 -17.41 7.60
C ALA A 123 24.54 -17.94 8.49
N ASP A 124 23.35 -18.07 7.88
CA ASP A 124 22.11 -18.56 8.52
C ASP A 124 21.67 -17.79 9.79
N THR A 125 22.12 -16.53 9.94
CA THR A 125 21.72 -15.65 11.07
C THR A 125 21.44 -14.22 10.62
N ASN A 126 20.80 -13.45 11.50
CA ASN A 126 20.61 -12.00 11.35
C ASN A 126 21.80 -11.18 11.93
N LEU A 127 22.98 -11.80 12.07
CA LEU A 127 24.19 -11.17 12.61
C LEU A 127 25.11 -10.66 11.49
N VAL A 128 25.66 -9.48 11.73
CA VAL A 128 26.65 -8.82 10.88
C VAL A 128 27.95 -8.68 11.67
N GLN A 129 29.01 -9.28 11.13
CA GLN A 129 30.37 -9.06 11.60
C GLN A 129 30.94 -7.83 10.89
N LEU A 130 31.38 -6.86 11.68
CA LEU A 130 32.08 -5.67 11.20
C LEU A 130 33.57 -5.84 11.54
N SER A 131 34.45 -5.58 10.58
CA SER A 131 35.90 -5.66 10.81
C SER A 131 36.66 -4.49 10.21
N ALA A 132 37.84 -4.22 10.77
CA ALA A 132 38.76 -3.18 10.31
C ALA A 132 40.20 -3.72 10.28
N GLU A 133 40.93 -3.53 9.19
CA GLU A 133 42.32 -4.01 9.02
C GLU A 133 43.36 -2.89 8.82
N GLY A 134 44.44 -2.90 9.60
CA GLY A 134 45.46 -1.84 9.56
C GLY A 134 46.64 -2.07 10.50
N GLN A 135 47.51 -1.06 10.63
CA GLN A 135 48.79 -1.20 11.37
C GLN A 135 48.71 -0.81 12.86
N ASP A 136 47.72 0.01 13.26
CA ASP A 136 47.54 0.45 14.65
C ASP A 136 46.30 -0.23 15.28
N PRO A 137 46.47 -1.17 16.23
CA PRO A 137 45.36 -1.88 16.86
C PRO A 137 44.43 -0.99 17.68
N HIS A 138 44.93 0.10 18.29
CA HIS A 138 44.11 1.03 19.07
C HIS A 138 43.25 1.92 18.16
N PHE A 139 43.83 2.41 17.06
CA PHE A 139 43.07 3.15 16.06
C PHE A 139 41.97 2.28 15.44
N LEU A 140 42.25 1.02 15.11
CA LEU A 140 41.24 0.10 14.55
C LEU A 140 40.04 -0.07 15.48
N GLN A 141 40.29 -0.29 16.77
CA GLN A 141 39.25 -0.42 17.79
C GLN A 141 38.42 0.87 17.92
N LEU A 142 39.06 2.03 17.94
CA LEU A 142 38.40 3.34 18.01
C LEU A 142 37.56 3.62 16.76
N ALA A 143 38.10 3.35 15.57
CA ALA A 143 37.43 3.56 14.29
C ALA A 143 36.18 2.70 14.16
N LEU A 144 36.27 1.41 14.49
CA LEU A 144 35.16 0.46 14.42
C LEU A 144 34.05 0.81 15.43
N ASN A 145 34.41 1.13 16.68
CA ASN A 145 33.45 1.61 17.69
C ASN A 145 32.79 2.95 17.31
N THR A 146 33.53 3.85 16.65
CA THR A 146 33.01 5.14 16.19
C THR A 146 32.04 4.97 15.03
N TRP A 147 32.34 4.06 14.09
CA TRP A 147 31.49 3.75 12.94
C TRP A 147 30.14 3.16 13.35
N ILE A 148 30.11 2.23 14.31
CA ILE A 148 28.87 1.68 14.90
C ILE A 148 28.00 2.80 15.47
N ARG A 149 28.59 3.72 16.25
CA ARG A 149 27.87 4.84 16.86
C ARG A 149 27.39 5.87 15.82
N ALA A 150 28.20 6.15 14.80
CA ALA A 150 27.84 7.03 13.69
C ALA A 150 26.66 6.46 12.88
N TYR A 151 26.63 5.14 12.65
CA TYR A 151 25.47 4.48 12.05
C TYR A 151 24.23 4.60 12.95
N GLN A 152 24.34 4.25 14.24
CA GLN A 152 23.21 4.30 15.18
C GLN A 152 22.60 5.70 15.24
N GLN A 153 23.43 6.74 15.32
CA GLN A 153 23.01 8.14 15.31
C GLN A 153 22.34 8.52 13.98
N SER A 154 23.01 8.29 12.84
CA SER A 154 22.48 8.63 11.52
C SER A 154 21.17 7.90 11.20
N ARG A 155 21.03 6.65 11.64
CA ARG A 155 19.78 5.87 11.51
C ARG A 155 18.66 6.43 12.39
N SER A 156 18.97 6.86 13.62
CA SER A 156 18.00 7.52 14.50
C SER A 156 17.52 8.87 13.93
N GLU A 157 18.45 9.67 13.38
CA GLU A 157 18.14 10.96 12.75
C GLU A 157 17.25 10.78 11.50
N TYR A 158 17.59 9.84 10.63
CA TYR A 158 16.80 9.51 9.44
C TYR A 158 15.37 9.02 9.77
N ILE A 159 15.24 8.19 10.81
CA ILE A 159 13.92 7.75 11.29
C ILE A 159 13.14 8.92 11.89
N ALA A 160 13.79 9.82 12.64
CA ALA A 160 13.17 11.02 13.18
C ALA A 160 12.69 11.98 12.08
N GLU A 161 13.49 12.23 11.04
CA GLU A 161 13.09 13.10 9.92
C GLU A 161 11.84 12.57 9.18
N ILE A 162 11.82 11.26 8.88
CA ILE A 162 10.67 10.61 8.23
C ILE A 162 9.45 10.58 9.16
N SER A 163 9.68 10.33 10.46
CA SER A 163 8.66 10.42 11.52
C SER A 163 7.99 11.78 11.55
N ASP A 164 8.79 12.85 11.70
CA ASP A 164 8.30 14.21 11.88
C ASP A 164 7.58 14.69 10.62
N LYS A 165 8.09 14.31 9.44
CA LYS A 165 7.42 14.59 8.16
C LYS A 165 6.07 13.88 8.04
N ALA A 166 6.01 12.57 8.28
CA ALA A 166 4.76 11.81 8.22
C ALA A 166 3.73 12.32 9.25
N THR A 167 4.20 12.67 10.45
CA THR A 167 3.42 13.30 11.52
C THR A 167 2.90 14.68 11.09
N ALA A 168 3.73 15.51 10.44
CA ALA A 168 3.34 16.82 9.94
C ALA A 168 2.32 16.73 8.79
N ASP A 169 2.52 15.83 7.83
CA ASP A 169 1.61 15.58 6.71
C ASP A 169 0.22 15.11 7.21
N ILE A 170 0.18 14.18 8.17
CA ILE A 170 -1.06 13.70 8.79
C ILE A 170 -1.74 14.79 9.63
N ASN A 171 -0.99 15.62 10.35
CA ASN A 171 -1.56 16.77 11.08
C ASN A 171 -2.11 17.84 10.13
N ALA A 172 -1.47 18.07 8.97
CA ALA A 172 -2.00 18.96 7.93
C ALA A 172 -3.30 18.43 7.32
N GLU A 173 -3.40 17.11 7.09
CA GLU A 173 -4.65 16.47 6.68
C GLU A 173 -5.73 16.56 7.77
N LEU A 174 -5.41 16.33 9.04
CA LEU A 174 -6.37 16.51 10.14
C LEU A 174 -6.88 17.95 10.21
N GLN A 175 -6.02 18.97 10.08
CA GLN A 175 -6.48 20.37 10.02
C GLN A 175 -7.39 20.66 8.82
N ARG A 176 -7.23 19.95 7.70
CA ARG A 176 -8.13 20.05 6.54
C ARG A 176 -9.49 19.39 6.85
N LEU A 177 -9.47 18.19 7.42
CA LEU A 177 -10.67 17.44 7.80
C LEU A 177 -11.46 18.17 8.90
N ASP A 178 -10.78 18.74 9.90
CA ASP A 178 -11.41 19.53 10.97
C ASP A 178 -12.18 20.74 10.42
N ARG A 179 -11.61 21.45 9.42
CA ARG A 179 -12.30 22.54 8.72
C ARG A 179 -13.50 22.02 7.92
N GLN A 180 -13.32 20.94 7.14
CA GLN A 180 -14.41 20.34 6.36
C GLN A 180 -15.58 19.85 7.24
N VAL A 181 -15.30 19.23 8.39
CA VAL A 181 -16.30 18.83 9.39
C VAL A 181 -17.01 20.06 9.98
N GLN A 182 -16.28 21.13 10.32
CA GLN A 182 -16.89 22.37 10.81
C GLN A 182 -17.74 23.08 9.74
N ASP A 183 -17.31 23.07 8.49
CA ASP A 183 -18.02 23.66 7.36
C ASP A 183 -19.30 22.87 7.03
N GLN A 184 -19.22 21.53 6.96
CA GLN A 184 -20.38 20.67 6.76
C GLN A 184 -21.36 20.76 7.93
N ARG A 185 -20.90 20.78 9.19
CA ARG A 185 -21.76 21.02 10.37
C ARG A 185 -22.51 22.35 10.28
N ARG A 186 -21.82 23.43 9.86
CA ARG A 186 -22.44 24.74 9.65
C ARG A 186 -23.43 24.73 8.48
N GLY A 187 -23.12 24.02 7.40
CA GLY A 187 -24.00 23.83 6.24
C GLY A 187 -25.30 23.08 6.61
N VAL A 188 -25.18 21.94 7.31
CA VAL A 188 -26.31 21.16 7.84
C VAL A 188 -27.19 22.04 8.74
N GLU A 189 -26.61 22.74 9.71
CA GLU A 189 -27.37 23.60 10.63
C GLU A 189 -28.03 24.80 9.92
N ALA A 190 -27.38 25.39 8.91
CA ALA A 190 -27.96 26.47 8.13
C ALA A 190 -29.15 25.96 7.30
N PHE A 191 -28.97 24.87 6.55
CA PHE A 191 -30.01 24.24 5.73
C PHE A 191 -31.22 23.79 6.58
N ARG A 192 -30.97 23.19 7.75
CA ARG A 192 -32.00 22.79 8.72
C ARG A 192 -32.86 23.96 9.18
N ARG A 193 -32.26 25.13 9.40
CA ARG A 193 -32.94 26.36 9.84
C ARG A 193 -33.67 27.04 8.69
N GLU A 194 -33.02 27.19 7.53
CA GLU A 194 -33.59 27.84 6.34
C GLU A 194 -34.85 27.10 5.85
N HIS A 195 -34.83 25.78 5.87
CA HIS A 195 -35.97 24.94 5.44
C HIS A 195 -36.84 24.44 6.60
N ASN A 196 -36.62 24.93 7.83
CA ASN A 196 -37.43 24.64 9.02
C ASN A 196 -37.64 23.12 9.26
N ILE A 197 -36.56 22.34 9.13
CA ILE A 197 -36.60 20.88 9.26
C ILE A 197 -36.61 20.51 10.75
N VAL A 198 -37.77 20.09 11.25
CA VAL A 198 -38.00 19.74 12.68
C VAL A 198 -37.85 18.23 12.91
N SER A 199 -38.60 17.40 12.18
CA SER A 199 -38.48 15.93 12.18
C SER A 199 -39.31 15.33 11.05
N LEU A 200 -38.84 14.27 10.39
CA LEU A 200 -39.64 13.55 9.38
C LEU A 200 -40.87 12.91 10.02
N GLN A 201 -40.69 12.09 11.06
CA GLN A 201 -41.78 11.30 11.67
C GLN A 201 -42.92 12.14 12.28
N SER A 202 -42.70 13.42 12.61
CA SER A 202 -43.80 14.30 13.04
C SER A 202 -44.50 14.96 11.86
N THR A 203 -43.73 15.53 10.92
CA THR A 203 -44.28 16.32 9.81
C THR A 203 -44.91 15.44 8.73
N ASP A 204 -44.36 14.26 8.47
CA ASP A 204 -44.89 13.31 7.49
C ASP A 204 -46.26 12.76 7.93
N ASN A 205 -46.40 12.44 9.23
CA ASN A 205 -47.69 12.08 9.84
C ASN A 205 -48.72 13.22 9.76
N GLU A 206 -48.32 14.48 10.01
CA GLU A 206 -49.23 15.64 9.85
C GLU A 206 -49.63 15.84 8.38
N ALA A 207 -48.68 15.75 7.45
CA ALA A 207 -48.92 15.89 6.02
C ALA A 207 -49.87 14.80 5.50
N HIS A 208 -49.63 13.53 5.87
CA HIS A 208 -50.51 12.41 5.53
C HIS A 208 -51.92 12.58 6.12
N ALA A 209 -52.06 12.93 7.40
CA ALA A 209 -53.36 13.17 8.02
C ALA A 209 -54.11 14.32 7.36
N ARG A 210 -53.41 15.40 6.97
CA ARG A 210 -54.01 16.56 6.29
C ARG A 210 -54.39 16.26 4.83
N LEU A 211 -53.59 15.47 4.11
CA LEU A 211 -53.95 14.98 2.77
C LEU A 211 -55.16 14.05 2.82
N GLN A 212 -55.25 13.15 3.82
CA GLN A 212 -56.42 12.31 4.03
C GLN A 212 -57.66 13.14 4.36
N GLY A 213 -57.55 14.15 5.22
CA GLY A 213 -58.63 15.10 5.52
C GLY A 213 -59.12 15.87 4.30
N LEU A 214 -58.21 16.37 3.45
CA LEU A 214 -58.56 17.04 2.19
C LEU A 214 -59.21 16.10 1.17
N ASN A 215 -58.75 14.86 1.07
CA ASN A 215 -59.34 13.85 0.19
C ASN A 215 -60.77 13.49 0.66
N ASN A 216 -60.98 13.26 1.96
CA ASN A 216 -62.31 13.05 2.54
C ASN A 216 -63.26 14.24 2.30
N ALA A 217 -62.77 15.48 2.47
CA ALA A 217 -63.54 16.69 2.18
C ALA A 217 -63.87 16.84 0.69
N LEU A 218 -62.94 16.50 -0.21
CA LEU A 218 -63.16 16.50 -1.65
C LEU A 218 -64.23 15.48 -2.05
N ASN A 219 -64.16 14.24 -1.56
CA ASN A 219 -65.16 13.20 -1.84
C ASN A 219 -66.57 13.64 -1.41
N ALA A 220 -66.69 14.26 -0.23
CA ALA A 220 -67.97 14.81 0.24
C ALA A 220 -68.47 15.99 -0.61
N ALA A 221 -67.58 16.87 -1.07
CA ALA A 221 -67.94 17.96 -1.97
C ALA A 221 -68.34 17.48 -3.38
N GLU A 222 -67.70 16.43 -3.89
CA GLU A 222 -68.06 15.79 -5.17
C GLU A 222 -69.41 15.06 -5.08
N GLU A 223 -69.73 14.47 -3.93
CA GLU A 223 -71.07 13.91 -3.65
C GLU A 223 -72.15 15.00 -3.67
N GLU A 224 -71.91 16.17 -3.06
CA GLU A 224 -72.85 17.30 -3.10
C GLU A 224 -72.89 18.00 -4.47
N GLU A 225 -71.79 18.07 -5.24
CA GLU A 225 -71.85 18.54 -6.64
C GLU A 225 -72.75 17.61 -7.47
N ALA A 226 -72.62 16.28 -7.29
CA ALA A 226 -73.47 15.30 -7.97
C ALA A 226 -74.95 15.43 -7.57
N LYS A 227 -75.26 15.58 -6.28
CA LYS A 227 -76.64 15.80 -5.78
C LYS A 227 -77.24 17.10 -6.31
N ALA A 228 -76.51 18.20 -6.22
CA ALA A 228 -76.98 19.52 -6.67
C ALA A 228 -77.19 19.54 -8.20
N LYS A 229 -76.28 18.92 -8.96
CA LYS A 229 -76.43 18.72 -10.40
C LYS A 229 -77.67 17.90 -10.75
N ALA A 230 -77.85 16.74 -10.13
CA ALA A 230 -79.01 15.87 -10.38
C ALA A 230 -80.33 16.56 -10.03
N LYS A 231 -80.36 17.39 -8.97
CA LYS A 231 -81.53 18.23 -8.62
C LYS A 231 -81.81 19.28 -9.69
N LEU A 232 -80.79 19.96 -10.21
CA LEU A 232 -80.93 20.95 -11.29
C LEU A 232 -81.40 20.33 -12.60
N GLU A 233 -80.86 19.17 -12.97
CA GLU A 233 -81.28 18.40 -14.16
C GLU A 233 -82.74 17.94 -14.01
N ALA A 234 -83.13 17.35 -12.87
CA ALA A 234 -84.51 16.93 -12.61
C ALA A 234 -85.53 18.10 -12.61
N ILE A 235 -85.14 19.30 -12.17
CA ILE A 235 -85.98 20.50 -12.26
C ILE A 235 -86.13 20.93 -13.73
N ARG A 236 -85.03 20.98 -14.49
CA ARG A 236 -85.07 21.32 -15.92
C ARG A 236 -85.93 20.35 -16.73
N ASP A 237 -85.81 19.05 -16.49
CA ASP A 237 -86.63 18.02 -17.13
C ASP A 237 -88.12 18.16 -16.77
N ALA A 238 -88.44 18.50 -15.52
CA ALA A 238 -89.83 18.75 -15.11
C ALA A 238 -90.44 19.97 -15.82
N LEU A 239 -89.67 21.06 -15.96
CA LEU A 239 -90.09 22.27 -16.66
C LEU A 239 -90.26 22.04 -18.17
N VAL A 240 -89.36 21.28 -18.80
CA VAL A 240 -89.49 20.86 -20.22
C VAL A 240 -90.71 19.96 -20.42
N ALA A 241 -91.04 19.10 -19.44
CA ALA A 241 -92.25 18.29 -19.44
C ALA A 241 -93.54 19.07 -19.10
N GLY A 242 -93.49 20.40 -18.93
CA GLY A 242 -94.64 21.24 -18.61
C GLY A 242 -95.22 21.02 -17.21
N LYS A 243 -94.45 20.45 -16.28
CA LYS A 243 -94.86 20.25 -14.88
C LYS A 243 -94.44 21.44 -14.03
N THR A 244 -95.34 21.93 -13.20
CA THR A 244 -95.00 23.01 -12.26
C THR A 244 -93.99 22.53 -11.22
N VAL A 245 -92.89 23.26 -11.08
CA VAL A 245 -91.93 23.08 -9.97
C VAL A 245 -92.13 24.23 -8.99
N VAL A 246 -92.48 23.91 -7.75
CA VAL A 246 -92.81 24.90 -6.71
C VAL A 246 -92.03 24.57 -5.44
N ALA A 247 -91.35 25.56 -4.85
CA ALA A 247 -90.71 25.39 -3.55
C ALA A 247 -91.76 25.31 -2.43
N ASP A 248 -91.47 24.57 -1.36
CA ASP A 248 -92.45 24.29 -0.29
C ASP A 248 -93.11 25.55 0.29
N ALA A 249 -92.36 26.66 0.39
CA ALA A 249 -92.87 27.95 0.87
C ALA A 249 -93.97 28.57 -0.03
N ASP A 250 -93.86 28.43 -1.36
CA ASP A 250 -94.88 28.91 -2.30
C ASP A 250 -96.03 27.90 -2.45
N SER A 251 -95.77 26.61 -2.21
CA SER A 251 -96.72 25.50 -2.44
C SER A 251 -98.07 25.74 -1.73
N GLN A 252 -98.05 26.14 -0.46
CA GLN A 252 -99.26 26.40 0.31
C GLN A 252 -99.99 27.66 -0.18
N SER A 253 -99.27 28.66 -0.68
CA SER A 253 -99.87 29.87 -1.24
C SER A 253 -100.55 29.60 -2.59
N LEU A 254 -99.98 28.71 -3.41
CA LEU A 254 -100.58 28.24 -4.65
C LEU A 254 -101.77 27.32 -4.37
N ALA A 255 -101.65 26.37 -3.44
CA ALA A 255 -102.76 25.49 -3.04
C ALA A 255 -104.01 26.27 -2.59
N VAL A 256 -103.84 27.38 -1.87
CA VAL A 256 -104.94 28.28 -1.48
C VAL A 256 -105.58 28.98 -2.69
N LEU A 257 -104.80 29.41 -3.69
CA LEU A 257 -105.32 30.01 -4.92
C LEU A 257 -106.03 28.95 -5.79
N THR A 258 -105.45 27.76 -5.95
CA THR A 258 -106.05 26.65 -6.70
C THR A 258 -107.36 26.20 -6.06
N ALA A 259 -107.43 26.07 -4.73
CA ALA A 259 -108.69 25.76 -4.03
C ALA A 259 -109.77 26.84 -4.20
N GLN A 260 -109.38 28.12 -4.33
CA GLN A 260 -110.31 29.20 -4.68
C GLN A 260 -110.75 29.11 -6.16
N ALA A 261 -109.86 28.71 -7.07
CA ALA A 261 -110.18 28.50 -8.48
C ALA A 261 -111.15 27.33 -8.66
N GLU A 262 -110.94 26.19 -8.00
CA GLU A 262 -111.89 25.07 -8.02
C GLU A 262 -113.28 25.48 -7.51
N LYS A 263 -113.34 26.23 -6.41
CA LYS A 263 -114.62 26.75 -5.89
C LYS A 263 -115.33 27.69 -6.86
N LEU A 264 -114.58 28.46 -7.66
CA LEU A 264 -115.13 29.29 -8.74
C LEU A 264 -115.55 28.44 -9.96
N ARG A 265 -114.80 27.37 -10.31
CA ARG A 265 -115.16 26.39 -11.35
C ARG A 265 -116.46 25.67 -11.00
N GLU A 266 -116.61 25.14 -9.78
CA GLU A 266 -117.86 24.57 -9.26
C GLU A 266 -119.04 25.55 -9.34
N THR A 267 -118.79 26.83 -9.07
CA THR A 267 -119.82 27.87 -9.08
C THR A 267 -120.25 28.23 -10.50
N LEU A 268 -119.30 28.34 -11.42
CA LEU A 268 -119.55 28.58 -12.85
C LEU A 268 -120.29 27.40 -13.50
N GLU A 269 -119.91 26.16 -13.17
CA GLU A 269 -120.58 24.96 -13.69
C GLU A 269 -122.02 24.83 -13.16
N ARG A 270 -122.23 25.22 -11.89
CA ARG A 270 -123.59 25.34 -11.31
C ARG A 270 -124.43 26.42 -12.01
N GLN A 271 -123.82 27.50 -12.51
CA GLN A 271 -124.52 28.49 -13.35
C GLN A 271 -124.83 27.92 -14.74
N ARG A 272 -123.89 27.20 -15.37
CA ARG A 272 -124.08 26.56 -16.69
C ARG A 272 -125.18 25.50 -16.72
N SER A 273 -125.38 24.78 -15.61
CA SER A 273 -126.52 23.85 -15.47
C SER A 273 -127.90 24.53 -15.40
N GLN A 274 -127.95 25.87 -15.28
CA GLN A 274 -129.17 26.67 -15.12
C GLN A 274 -129.36 27.72 -16.24
N TYR A 275 -128.28 28.14 -16.89
CA TYR A 275 -128.26 29.24 -17.87
C TYR A 275 -127.31 28.93 -19.03
N THR A 276 -127.72 29.31 -20.25
CA THR A 276 -126.85 29.29 -21.44
C THR A 276 -125.65 30.24 -21.28
N ASP A 277 -124.48 29.88 -21.83
CA ASP A 277 -123.26 30.71 -21.73
C ASP A 277 -123.47 32.15 -22.23
N GLU A 278 -124.27 32.37 -23.28
CA GLU A 278 -124.64 33.72 -23.77
C GLU A 278 -125.41 34.55 -22.72
N TYR A 279 -126.26 33.92 -21.92
CA TYR A 279 -127.01 34.58 -20.84
C TYR A 279 -126.12 34.87 -19.63
N ILE A 280 -125.17 33.98 -19.34
CA ILE A 280 -124.12 34.18 -18.32
C ILE A 280 -123.25 35.39 -18.68
N ASP A 281 -122.85 35.53 -19.95
CA ASP A 281 -122.04 36.66 -20.42
C ASP A 281 -122.82 37.99 -20.53
N PHE A 282 -124.14 37.93 -20.77
CA PHE A 282 -125.02 39.10 -20.79
C PHE A 282 -125.34 39.62 -19.38
N HIS A 283 -125.62 38.76 -18.41
CA HIS A 283 -126.05 39.19 -17.07
C HIS A 283 -124.84 39.52 -16.17
N PRO A 284 -124.67 40.78 -15.71
CA PRO A 284 -123.41 41.25 -15.12
C PRO A 284 -122.99 40.50 -13.85
N THR A 285 -123.96 40.06 -13.04
CA THR A 285 -123.68 39.26 -11.82
C THR A 285 -123.22 37.84 -12.10
N LEU A 286 -123.59 37.25 -13.25
CA LEU A 286 -123.17 35.90 -13.63
C LEU A 286 -121.77 35.94 -14.26
N ARG A 287 -121.57 36.83 -15.24
CA ARG A 287 -120.28 37.14 -15.87
C ARG A 287 -119.16 37.43 -14.87
N THR A 288 -119.49 38.02 -13.72
CA THR A 288 -118.51 38.33 -12.66
C THR A 288 -117.73 37.09 -12.21
N VAL A 289 -118.38 35.92 -12.07
CA VAL A 289 -117.72 34.65 -11.68
C VAL A 289 -116.71 34.20 -12.74
N LYS A 290 -117.09 34.27 -14.02
CA LYS A 290 -116.24 33.93 -15.17
C LYS A 290 -115.01 34.84 -15.26
N SER A 291 -115.15 36.14 -14.99
CA SER A 291 -114.01 37.08 -14.91
C SER A 291 -113.11 36.86 -13.69
N GLN A 292 -113.69 36.55 -12.51
CA GLN A 292 -112.92 36.26 -11.31
C GLN A 292 -112.10 34.97 -11.45
N LEU A 293 -112.67 33.94 -12.08
CA LEU A 293 -111.95 32.71 -12.41
C LEU A 293 -110.78 33.00 -13.35
N ALA A 294 -110.99 33.70 -14.46
CA ALA A 294 -109.93 34.02 -15.42
C ALA A 294 -108.81 34.89 -14.83
N GLU A 295 -109.13 35.84 -13.93
CA GLU A 295 -108.12 36.63 -13.21
C GLU A 295 -107.32 35.76 -12.22
N LEU A 296 -107.99 34.82 -11.54
CA LEU A 296 -107.35 33.91 -10.59
C LEU A 296 -106.49 32.84 -11.28
N GLU A 297 -106.95 32.25 -12.39
CA GLU A 297 -106.18 31.32 -13.21
C GLU A 297 -104.93 31.99 -13.77
N ARG A 298 -105.02 33.25 -14.20
CA ARG A 298 -103.85 34.05 -14.59
C ARG A 298 -102.89 34.27 -13.43
N LYS A 299 -103.39 34.63 -12.23
CA LYS A 299 -102.55 34.79 -11.02
C LYS A 299 -101.88 33.49 -10.58
N ILE A 300 -102.53 32.34 -10.81
CA ILE A 300 -101.94 31.01 -10.61
C ILE A 300 -100.79 30.83 -11.62
N ALA A 301 -101.04 30.95 -12.91
CA ALA A 301 -100.00 30.78 -13.95
C ALA A 301 -98.80 31.73 -13.79
N ASP A 302 -99.05 33.01 -13.47
CA ASP A 302 -98.01 34.01 -13.20
C ASP A 302 -97.16 33.61 -11.96
N LYS A 303 -97.79 33.07 -10.90
CA LYS A 303 -97.07 32.52 -9.73
C LYS A 303 -96.33 31.23 -10.03
N GLU A 304 -96.95 30.30 -10.74
CA GLU A 304 -96.36 29.01 -11.13
C GLU A 304 -95.09 29.22 -11.94
N GLN A 305 -95.10 30.17 -12.90
CA GLN A 305 -93.92 30.54 -13.65
C GLN A 305 -92.86 31.24 -12.78
N ALA A 306 -93.26 32.10 -11.84
CA ALA A 306 -92.31 32.76 -10.92
C ALA A 306 -91.62 31.75 -9.98
N ALA A 307 -92.38 30.86 -9.36
CA ALA A 307 -91.86 29.80 -8.49
C ALA A 307 -90.97 28.81 -9.25
N SER A 308 -91.35 28.46 -10.48
CA SER A 308 -90.55 27.60 -11.37
C SER A 308 -89.18 28.20 -11.69
N ARG A 309 -89.12 29.49 -12.06
CA ARG A 309 -87.86 30.21 -12.31
C ARG A 309 -87.01 30.34 -11.05
N PHE A 310 -87.63 30.60 -9.91
CA PHE A 310 -86.93 30.66 -8.62
C PHE A 310 -86.33 29.30 -8.24
N ALA A 311 -87.07 28.20 -8.43
CA ALA A 311 -86.60 26.85 -8.16
C ALA A 311 -85.44 26.43 -9.07
N GLU A 312 -85.46 26.78 -10.36
CA GLU A 312 -84.33 26.55 -11.27
C GLU A 312 -83.11 27.38 -10.84
N GLN A 313 -83.28 28.69 -10.61
CA GLN A 313 -82.17 29.56 -10.26
C GLN A 313 -81.52 29.19 -8.92
N GLU A 314 -82.31 28.76 -7.92
CA GLU A 314 -81.78 28.27 -6.65
C GLU A 314 -81.02 26.95 -6.80
N ALA A 315 -81.50 26.03 -7.65
CA ALA A 315 -80.76 24.81 -7.96
C ALA A 315 -79.47 25.08 -8.75
N GLU A 316 -79.46 26.08 -9.62
CA GLU A 316 -78.27 26.52 -10.35
C GLU A 316 -77.26 27.24 -9.43
N ASN A 317 -77.73 28.06 -8.48
CA ASN A 317 -76.90 28.62 -7.42
C ASN A 317 -76.24 27.52 -6.58
N ALA A 318 -77.02 26.52 -6.14
CA ALA A 318 -76.53 25.41 -5.33
C ALA A 318 -75.49 24.56 -6.07
N TYR A 319 -75.74 24.21 -7.34
CA TYR A 319 -74.78 23.48 -8.18
C TYR A 319 -73.49 24.28 -8.42
N ASN A 320 -73.59 25.57 -8.74
CA ASN A 320 -72.41 26.43 -8.92
C ASN A 320 -71.60 26.59 -7.61
N ALA A 321 -72.26 26.63 -6.45
CA ALA A 321 -71.59 26.66 -5.15
C ALA A 321 -70.84 25.35 -4.85
N ALA A 322 -71.48 24.19 -5.06
CA ALA A 322 -70.86 22.88 -4.84
C ALA A 322 -69.67 22.64 -5.78
N ARG A 323 -69.84 22.93 -7.08
CA ARG A 323 -68.77 22.91 -8.09
C ARG A 323 -67.62 23.87 -7.77
N GLY A 324 -67.93 25.01 -7.16
CA GLY A 324 -66.95 25.95 -6.60
C GLY A 324 -66.13 25.34 -5.46
N ALA A 325 -66.79 24.64 -4.53
CA ALA A 325 -66.13 23.94 -3.43
C ALA A 325 -65.21 22.81 -3.93
N VAL A 326 -65.67 21.96 -4.85
CA VAL A 326 -64.87 20.90 -5.47
C VAL A 326 -63.63 21.48 -6.17
N LYS A 327 -63.79 22.55 -6.95
CA LYS A 327 -62.65 23.23 -7.60
C LYS A 327 -61.62 23.72 -6.58
N ASN A 328 -62.07 24.36 -5.50
CA ASN A 328 -61.18 24.90 -4.47
C ASN A 328 -60.45 23.77 -3.72
N LEU A 329 -61.16 22.70 -3.36
CA LEU A 329 -60.59 21.54 -2.66
C LEU A 329 -59.56 20.79 -3.51
N ARG A 330 -59.79 20.64 -4.82
CA ARG A 330 -58.76 20.11 -5.74
C ARG A 330 -57.51 21.00 -5.77
N GLN A 331 -57.67 22.32 -5.86
CA GLN A 331 -56.55 23.26 -5.80
C GLN A 331 -55.83 23.28 -4.45
N ASP A 332 -56.52 23.04 -3.33
CA ASP A 332 -55.89 22.91 -2.01
C ASP A 332 -55.15 21.58 -1.86
N LEU A 333 -55.70 20.48 -2.40
CA LEU A 333 -55.06 19.16 -2.43
C LEU A 333 -53.76 19.21 -3.26
N GLU A 334 -53.80 19.72 -4.49
CA GLU A 334 -52.62 19.91 -5.34
C GLU A 334 -51.55 20.77 -4.64
N ARG A 335 -51.94 21.92 -4.07
CA ARG A 335 -51.03 22.79 -3.32
C ARG A 335 -50.49 22.14 -2.05
N HIS A 336 -51.19 21.19 -1.43
CA HIS A 336 -50.67 20.42 -0.29
C HIS A 336 -49.73 19.30 -0.73
N GLN A 337 -50.04 18.58 -1.81
CA GLN A 337 -49.17 17.55 -2.39
C GLN A 337 -47.82 18.13 -2.85
N GLN A 338 -47.82 19.27 -3.54
CA GLN A 338 -46.60 19.96 -3.96
C GLN A 338 -45.72 20.38 -2.77
N ARG A 339 -46.31 20.93 -1.71
CA ARG A 339 -45.58 21.30 -0.47
C ARG A 339 -45.05 20.08 0.29
N ALA A 340 -45.79 18.97 0.31
CA ALA A 340 -45.29 17.72 0.89
C ALA A 340 -44.08 17.17 0.12
N ALA A 341 -44.16 17.11 -1.22
CA ALA A 341 -43.05 16.65 -2.06
C ALA A 341 -41.79 17.55 -1.94
N ASP A 342 -41.98 18.87 -1.91
CA ASP A 342 -40.91 19.84 -1.67
C ASP A 342 -40.25 19.66 -0.29
N TYR A 343 -41.04 19.46 0.78
CA TYR A 343 -40.50 19.14 2.11
C TYR A 343 -39.74 17.82 2.13
N THR A 344 -40.28 16.75 1.53
CA THR A 344 -39.63 15.44 1.46
C THR A 344 -38.31 15.49 0.69
N ASN A 345 -38.24 16.23 -0.42
CA ASN A 345 -37.01 16.43 -1.17
C ASN A 345 -35.95 17.18 -0.34
N ARG A 346 -36.33 18.24 0.36
CA ARG A 346 -35.41 18.97 1.27
C ARG A 346 -34.98 18.10 2.45
N PHE A 347 -35.87 17.31 3.02
CA PHE A 347 -35.52 16.37 4.08
C PHE A 347 -34.50 15.32 3.60
N ALA A 348 -34.71 14.74 2.42
CA ALA A 348 -33.77 13.80 1.82
C ALA A 348 -32.39 14.44 1.59
N GLN A 349 -32.34 15.69 1.10
CA GLN A 349 -31.09 16.44 0.95
C GLN A 349 -30.38 16.67 2.30
N HIS A 350 -31.11 17.08 3.35
CA HIS A 350 -30.57 17.22 4.71
C HIS A 350 -30.03 15.89 5.26
N GLN A 351 -30.72 14.78 4.99
CA GLN A 351 -30.27 13.44 5.38
C GLN A 351 -28.96 13.05 4.65
N THR A 352 -28.84 13.33 3.35
CA THR A 352 -27.57 13.14 2.62
C THR A 352 -26.44 13.98 3.22
N MET A 353 -26.69 15.24 3.57
CA MET A 353 -25.67 16.12 4.19
C MET A 353 -25.24 15.61 5.58
N LEU A 354 -26.13 14.97 6.34
CA LEU A 354 -25.81 14.29 7.60
C LEU A 354 -24.96 13.02 7.38
N GLU A 355 -25.24 12.25 6.33
CA GLU A 355 -24.43 11.07 5.98
C GLU A 355 -23.04 11.44 5.46
N GLU A 356 -22.92 12.51 4.67
CA GLU A 356 -21.64 13.12 4.29
C GLU A 356 -20.86 13.59 5.52
N LEU A 357 -21.53 14.24 6.47
CA LEU A 357 -20.91 14.65 7.73
C LEU A 357 -20.39 13.45 8.53
N ALA A 358 -21.20 12.41 8.68
CA ALA A 358 -20.79 11.19 9.39
C ALA A 358 -19.58 10.51 8.71
N LYS A 359 -19.49 10.51 7.37
CA LYS A 359 -18.34 10.01 6.60
C LYS A 359 -17.08 10.86 6.85
N LEU A 360 -17.21 12.18 6.91
CA LEU A 360 -16.09 13.09 7.23
C LEU A 360 -15.61 12.94 8.68
N GLU A 361 -16.53 12.76 9.63
CA GLU A 361 -16.21 12.55 11.05
C GLU A 361 -15.54 11.19 11.29
N GLU A 362 -15.98 10.13 10.61
CA GLU A 362 -15.33 8.82 10.64
C GLU A 362 -13.94 8.87 10.00
N LEU A 363 -13.76 9.57 8.87
CA LEU A 363 -12.44 9.76 8.27
C LEU A 363 -11.50 10.55 9.20
N GLN A 364 -11.99 11.61 9.84
CA GLN A 364 -11.23 12.34 10.87
C GLN A 364 -10.84 11.42 12.04
N ARG A 365 -11.75 10.54 12.49
CA ARG A 365 -11.47 9.57 13.56
C ARG A 365 -10.39 8.56 13.14
N GLN A 366 -10.47 8.02 11.93
CA GLN A 366 -9.49 7.08 11.39
C GLN A 366 -8.11 7.72 11.22
N THR A 367 -8.03 8.93 10.65
CA THR A 367 -6.75 9.66 10.50
C THR A 367 -6.15 10.02 11.87
N ARG A 368 -6.97 10.36 12.87
CA ARG A 368 -6.52 10.60 14.25
C ARG A 368 -6.03 9.32 14.94
N GLN A 369 -6.66 8.18 14.68
CA GLN A 369 -6.19 6.88 15.15
C GLN A 369 -4.84 6.53 14.50
N ARG A 370 -4.70 6.72 13.18
CA ARG A 370 -3.46 6.49 12.44
C ARG A 370 -2.29 7.33 12.94
N LEU A 371 -2.54 8.59 13.35
CA LEU A 371 -1.54 9.44 14.01
C LEU A 371 -1.04 8.79 15.30
N VAL A 372 -1.95 8.36 16.19
CA VAL A 372 -1.59 7.70 17.46
C VAL A 372 -0.87 6.37 17.23
N GLU A 373 -1.30 5.56 16.24
CA GLU A 373 -0.60 4.33 15.87
C GLU A 373 0.84 4.57 15.41
N ILE A 374 1.08 5.67 14.69
CA ILE A 374 2.42 6.09 14.25
C ILE A 374 3.26 6.56 15.44
N GLU A 375 2.74 7.45 16.30
CA GLU A 375 3.41 7.92 17.52
C GLU A 375 3.76 6.77 18.50
N VAL A 376 2.89 5.78 18.63
CA VAL A 376 3.11 4.60 19.48
C VAL A 376 4.13 3.65 18.85
N LYS A 377 4.00 3.34 17.56
CA LYS A 377 4.96 2.47 16.85
C LYS A 377 6.37 3.08 16.79
N GLN A 378 6.51 4.41 16.72
CA GLN A 378 7.82 5.09 16.81
C GLN A 378 8.52 4.85 18.16
N ARG A 379 7.78 4.80 19.27
CA ARG A 379 8.35 4.55 20.61
C ARG A 379 8.70 3.10 20.89
N GLN A 380 8.07 2.16 20.18
CA GLN A 380 8.17 0.72 20.44
C GLN A 380 8.98 -0.02 19.36
N SER A 381 8.66 0.21 18.09
CA SER A 381 9.21 -0.48 16.93
C SER A 381 10.33 0.33 16.28
N ASN A 382 11.36 0.65 17.06
CA ASN A 382 12.61 1.19 16.55
C ASN A 382 13.63 0.02 16.51
N PRO A 383 13.75 -0.73 15.40
CA PRO A 383 14.69 -1.85 15.28
C PRO A 383 16.12 -1.31 15.31
N GLN A 384 16.69 -1.28 16.51
CA GLN A 384 18.03 -0.80 16.74
C GLN A 384 19.05 -1.78 16.14
N LEU A 385 20.13 -1.20 15.62
CA LEU A 385 21.35 -1.94 15.36
C LEU A 385 21.97 -2.29 16.72
N ASP A 386 21.59 -3.45 17.26
CA ASP A 386 21.97 -3.86 18.61
C ASP A 386 23.37 -4.48 18.62
N VAL A 387 24.18 -4.10 19.62
CA VAL A 387 25.61 -4.41 19.64
C VAL A 387 25.85 -5.60 20.56
N VAL A 388 25.95 -6.77 19.94
CA VAL A 388 26.19 -8.05 20.63
C VAL A 388 27.60 -8.09 21.22
N ASP A 389 28.59 -7.57 20.49
CA ASP A 389 29.93 -7.33 21.00
C ASP A 389 30.57 -6.09 20.34
N TRP A 390 31.29 -5.30 21.13
CA TRP A 390 31.97 -4.08 20.67
C TRP A 390 33.32 -4.42 20.02
N ALA A 391 33.99 -3.42 19.43
CA ALA A 391 35.26 -3.64 18.76
C ALA A 391 36.33 -4.22 19.70
N SER A 392 36.90 -5.37 19.35
CA SER A 392 38.00 -6.01 20.06
C SER A 392 39.32 -5.27 19.85
N LEU A 393 40.21 -5.29 20.86
CA LEU A 393 41.59 -4.85 20.71
C LEU A 393 42.44 -6.04 20.21
N PRO A 394 43.12 -5.97 19.06
CA PRO A 394 43.87 -7.12 18.53
C PRO A 394 45.23 -7.31 19.22
N ASP A 395 45.36 -8.38 20.02
CA ASP A 395 46.62 -8.74 20.70
C ASP A 395 47.72 -9.29 19.76
N SER A 396 47.36 -9.73 18.56
CA SER A 396 48.28 -10.32 17.57
C SER A 396 47.93 -9.90 16.13
N PRO A 397 48.93 -9.73 15.24
CA PRO A 397 48.67 -9.46 13.83
C PRO A 397 48.05 -10.69 13.15
N ILE A 398 47.14 -10.45 12.20
CA ILE A 398 46.54 -11.49 11.35
C ILE A 398 47.46 -11.85 10.17
N ARG A 399 48.30 -10.91 9.71
CA ARG A 399 49.24 -11.09 8.59
C ARG A 399 50.48 -10.19 8.79
N PRO A 400 51.67 -10.58 8.32
CA PRO A 400 52.03 -11.91 7.80
C PRO A 400 52.23 -12.95 8.91
N ASP A 401 52.02 -14.24 8.61
CA ASP A 401 52.44 -15.35 9.47
C ASP A 401 53.97 -15.49 9.46
N TYR A 402 54.69 -14.63 10.19
CA TYR A 402 56.15 -14.61 10.26
C TYR A 402 56.81 -16.01 10.37
N PRO A 403 56.40 -16.94 11.26
CA PRO A 403 57.03 -18.26 11.34
C PRO A 403 56.77 -19.15 10.12
N LEU A 404 55.60 -19.05 9.48
CA LEU A 404 55.27 -19.81 8.27
C LEU A 404 56.00 -19.25 7.04
N GLN A 405 56.04 -17.92 6.91
CA GLN A 405 56.74 -17.26 5.81
C GLN A 405 58.25 -17.44 5.90
N ALA A 406 58.85 -17.36 7.09
CA ALA A 406 60.25 -17.71 7.31
C ALA A 406 60.54 -19.17 6.92
N ALA A 407 59.71 -20.13 7.36
CA ALA A 407 59.88 -21.54 6.98
C ALA A 407 59.82 -21.77 5.46
N ILE A 408 58.91 -21.10 4.75
CA ILE A 408 58.80 -21.17 3.28
C ILE A 408 59.99 -20.48 2.60
N ALA A 409 60.42 -19.31 3.09
CA ALA A 409 61.57 -18.57 2.58
C ALA A 409 62.87 -19.36 2.73
N GLY A 410 63.15 -19.88 3.92
CA GLY A 410 64.30 -20.74 4.21
C GLY A 410 64.31 -22.02 3.38
N ALA A 411 63.16 -22.66 3.17
CA ALA A 411 63.04 -23.83 2.28
C ALA A 411 63.32 -23.47 0.82
N GLY A 412 62.84 -22.32 0.34
CA GLY A 412 63.14 -21.79 -0.99
C GLY A 412 64.63 -21.50 -1.19
N CYS A 413 65.27 -20.85 -0.22
CA CYS A 413 66.71 -20.59 -0.23
C CYS A 413 67.54 -21.90 -0.20
N LEU A 414 67.10 -22.91 0.56
CA LEU A 414 67.72 -24.23 0.60
C LEU A 414 67.64 -24.92 -0.77
N ALA A 415 66.46 -24.92 -1.40
CA ALA A 415 66.24 -25.49 -2.72
C ALA A 415 67.09 -24.77 -3.80
N LEU A 416 67.17 -23.44 -3.75
CA LEU A 416 67.98 -22.64 -4.66
C LEU A 416 69.48 -22.95 -4.48
N ALA A 417 69.98 -23.03 -3.24
CA ALA A 417 71.38 -23.37 -2.98
C ALA A 417 71.74 -24.80 -3.44
N LEU A 418 70.80 -25.75 -3.31
CA LEU A 418 70.96 -27.10 -3.87
C LEU A 418 70.94 -27.10 -5.41
N LEU A 419 70.04 -26.33 -6.03
CA LEU A 419 69.94 -26.21 -7.49
C LEU A 419 71.21 -25.59 -8.10
N VAL A 420 71.74 -24.51 -7.52
CA VAL A 420 72.98 -23.88 -8.00
C VAL A 420 74.19 -24.80 -7.84
N VAL A 421 74.24 -25.60 -6.77
CA VAL A 421 75.25 -26.67 -6.62
C VAL A 421 75.08 -27.76 -7.68
N TRP A 422 73.86 -28.26 -7.90
CA TRP A 422 73.57 -29.29 -8.91
C TRP A 422 73.90 -28.80 -10.32
N LEU A 423 73.54 -27.57 -10.67
CA LEU A 423 73.82 -26.96 -11.97
C LEU A 423 75.33 -26.81 -12.20
N ARG A 424 76.07 -26.40 -11.17
CA ARG A 424 77.54 -26.38 -11.19
C ARG A 424 78.14 -27.78 -11.36
N ASP A 425 77.59 -28.80 -10.70
CA ASP A 425 78.07 -30.18 -10.82
C ASP A 425 77.69 -30.80 -12.19
N TYR A 426 76.60 -30.34 -12.82
CA TYR A 426 76.18 -30.72 -14.18
C TYR A 426 77.07 -30.09 -15.26
N LEU A 427 77.36 -28.78 -15.18
CA LEU A 427 78.25 -28.08 -16.12
C LEU A 427 79.72 -28.51 -16.00
N ALA A 428 80.17 -28.99 -14.83
CA ALA A 428 81.56 -29.38 -14.58
C ALA A 428 81.89 -30.84 -14.99
N LYS A 429 81.04 -31.48 -15.80
CA LYS A 429 81.14 -32.92 -16.12
C LYS A 429 81.74 -33.15 -17.51
N GLU A 430 83.07 -33.10 -17.58
CA GLU A 430 83.85 -33.50 -18.77
C GLU A 430 83.75 -35.03 -19.02
N PRO A 431 83.81 -35.50 -20.28
CA PRO A 431 83.75 -36.93 -20.61
C PRO A 431 85.10 -37.63 -20.34
N GLU A 432 85.08 -38.77 -19.64
CA GLU A 432 86.29 -39.56 -19.38
C GLU A 432 86.79 -40.26 -20.66
N LEU A 433 87.95 -39.81 -21.16
CA LEU A 433 88.72 -40.54 -22.17
C LEU A 433 89.61 -41.58 -21.46
N ALA A 434 89.25 -42.86 -21.60
CA ALA A 434 89.99 -43.95 -20.98
C ALA A 434 91.39 -44.13 -21.60
N THR A 435 92.42 -44.12 -20.75
CA THR A 435 93.78 -44.57 -21.11
C THR A 435 94.14 -45.80 -20.28
N ILE A 436 94.76 -46.79 -20.93
CA ILE A 436 94.99 -48.15 -20.42
C ILE A 436 96.51 -48.42 -20.46
N ASN A 437 96.96 -49.38 -19.63
CA ASN A 437 98.30 -50.03 -19.58
C ASN A 437 99.28 -49.49 -18.50
N SER A 438 100.07 -50.33 -17.81
CA SER A 438 100.07 -51.81 -17.72
C SER A 438 101.08 -52.37 -16.68
N VAL A 439 100.79 -53.56 -16.11
CA VAL A 439 101.72 -54.73 -15.89
C VAL A 439 102.96 -54.55 -14.96
N THR A 440 103.31 -55.42 -13.99
CA THR A 440 102.74 -56.64 -13.33
C THR A 440 103.22 -56.63 -11.84
N GLU A 441 103.71 -57.62 -11.06
CA GLU A 441 103.94 -59.10 -11.09
C GLU A 441 104.28 -59.57 -9.63
N PHE A 442 104.04 -60.80 -9.11
CA PHE A 442 102.95 -61.79 -9.21
C PHE A 442 103.10 -62.82 -8.04
N GLN A 443 102.43 -63.98 -8.13
CA GLN A 443 102.55 -65.23 -7.33
C GLN A 443 101.77 -65.35 -6.00
N LEU A 444 101.14 -66.49 -5.65
CA LEU A 444 100.46 -67.55 -6.45
C LEU A 444 99.67 -68.51 -5.49
N TYR A 445 98.85 -69.41 -6.07
CA TYR A 445 98.18 -70.59 -5.44
C TYR A 445 96.98 -70.30 -4.47
N GLN A 446 95.87 -71.08 -4.40
CA GLN A 446 95.47 -72.30 -5.14
C GLN A 446 93.92 -72.54 -5.19
N HIS A 447 93.40 -72.82 -6.40
CA HIS A 447 92.24 -73.67 -6.80
C HIS A 447 90.85 -73.74 -6.08
N ALA A 448 89.83 -73.94 -6.94
CA ALA A 448 88.64 -74.83 -6.83
C ALA A 448 87.21 -74.21 -6.70
N SER A 449 86.28 -74.81 -7.45
CA SER A 449 84.83 -74.55 -7.62
C SER A 449 84.13 -75.92 -7.86
N PRO A 450 82.85 -76.07 -8.28
CA PRO A 450 81.65 -75.18 -8.28
C PRO A 450 80.37 -75.91 -7.75
N GLU A 451 79.17 -75.29 -7.84
CA GLU A 451 77.86 -75.87 -8.27
C GLU A 451 76.80 -74.71 -8.35
N LEU A 452 75.95 -74.56 -9.39
CA LEU A 452 74.63 -75.19 -9.69
C LEU A 452 73.51 -74.90 -8.67
N ALA A 453 72.22 -74.66 -9.01
CA ALA A 453 71.52 -74.26 -10.26
C ALA A 453 70.05 -73.84 -9.94
N GLU A 454 69.27 -73.43 -10.96
CA GLU A 454 67.79 -73.27 -10.99
C GLU A 454 67.16 -72.19 -10.05
N GLN A 455 66.12 -71.38 -10.39
CA GLN A 455 64.95 -71.39 -11.30
C GLN A 455 63.63 -71.80 -10.60
N HIS A 456 62.76 -70.82 -10.26
CA HIS A 456 61.29 -70.83 -10.49
C HIS A 456 60.58 -69.51 -10.05
N ALA A 457 59.36 -69.31 -10.57
CA ALA A 457 58.38 -68.27 -10.17
C ALA A 457 57.19 -68.96 -9.40
N PRO A 458 55.94 -68.45 -9.23
CA PRO A 458 55.20 -67.26 -9.72
C PRO A 458 54.78 -66.31 -8.55
N ALA A 459 53.78 -65.42 -8.55
CA ALA A 459 52.64 -65.05 -9.43
C ALA A 459 52.19 -63.58 -9.08
N HIS A 460 51.17 -62.90 -9.64
CA HIS A 460 50.16 -63.12 -10.71
C HIS A 460 49.82 -61.72 -11.32
N VAL A 461 49.42 -61.58 -12.60
CA VAL A 461 48.03 -61.45 -13.13
C VAL A 461 47.13 -60.49 -12.29
N GLU A 462 46.66 -59.30 -12.71
CA GLU A 462 46.33 -58.63 -14.00
C GLU A 462 44.80 -58.37 -14.14
N PHE A 463 44.45 -57.38 -14.98
CA PHE A 463 43.13 -56.76 -15.20
C PHE A 463 41.92 -57.69 -15.36
N ASP A 464 40.73 -57.11 -15.14
CA ASP A 464 39.59 -57.34 -16.04
C ASP A 464 38.87 -56.01 -16.36
N GLU A 465 38.32 -55.88 -17.57
CA GLU A 465 37.59 -54.71 -18.09
C GLU A 465 36.37 -55.20 -18.91
N VAL A 466 35.36 -54.34 -19.08
CA VAL A 466 34.44 -54.23 -20.25
C VAL A 466 32.93 -54.35 -19.92
N LYS A 467 32.22 -53.21 -20.00
CA LYS A 467 30.86 -52.92 -20.58
C LYS A 467 29.67 -53.88 -20.24
N GLN A 468 28.41 -53.44 -20.08
CA GLN A 468 27.59 -52.77 -21.12
C GLN A 468 26.26 -52.16 -20.60
N LEU A 469 25.92 -50.96 -21.11
CA LEU A 469 24.65 -50.52 -21.73
C LEU A 469 23.26 -50.83 -21.10
N ARG A 470 22.46 -49.76 -20.85
CA ARG A 470 21.22 -49.48 -21.63
C ARG A 470 20.69 -48.02 -21.49
N ARG A 471 19.88 -47.58 -22.46
CA ARG A 471 18.96 -46.39 -22.42
C ARG A 471 17.56 -46.84 -21.88
N TRP A 472 16.51 -46.03 -21.67
CA TRP A 472 15.97 -44.88 -22.44
C TRP A 472 14.83 -44.17 -21.63
N ASP A 473 14.43 -42.97 -22.07
CA ASP A 473 13.34 -42.07 -21.62
C ASP A 473 11.99 -42.69 -21.17
N ASP A 474 11.32 -42.07 -20.18
CA ASP A 474 10.00 -41.41 -20.34
C ASP A 474 9.56 -40.59 -19.07
N PRO A 475 8.54 -39.70 -19.11
CA PRO A 475 8.26 -38.71 -18.05
C PRO A 475 6.89 -38.78 -17.31
N LYS A 476 6.80 -38.05 -16.17
CA LYS A 476 5.57 -37.58 -15.46
C LYS A 476 4.76 -38.67 -14.70
N PRO A 477 3.80 -38.35 -13.80
CA PRO A 477 2.76 -37.30 -13.86
C PRO A 477 2.69 -36.31 -12.67
N LEU A 478 1.71 -35.40 -12.72
CA LEU A 478 1.20 -34.63 -11.55
C LEU A 478 0.05 -35.41 -10.88
N PRO A 479 -0.29 -35.07 -9.62
CA PRO A 479 -1.66 -35.10 -9.09
C PRO A 479 -2.34 -33.71 -9.17
N ASP A 480 -3.66 -33.68 -9.30
CA ASP A 480 -4.46 -32.46 -9.46
C ASP A 480 -4.88 -31.80 -8.14
N ASP A 481 -5.14 -30.48 -8.19
CA ASP A 481 -5.98 -29.75 -7.22
C ASP A 481 -7.45 -30.16 -7.42
N PRO A 482 -8.22 -30.39 -6.33
CA PRO A 482 -9.36 -29.50 -6.15
C PRO A 482 -9.73 -29.14 -4.69
N SER A 483 -10.08 -27.86 -4.53
CA SER A 483 -11.31 -27.33 -3.89
C SER A 483 -11.27 -26.75 -2.46
N HIS A 484 -11.55 -25.45 -2.42
CA HIS A 484 -12.53 -24.75 -1.58
C HIS A 484 -12.67 -25.07 -0.07
N SER A 485 -12.33 -24.06 0.74
CA SER A 485 -13.31 -23.38 1.62
C SER A 485 -12.96 -21.90 1.75
#